data_AF-A0A4Q6AQJ8-F1
#
_entry.id   AF-A0A4Q6AQJ8-F1
#
_cell.length_a   1.000
_cell.length_b   1.000
_cell.length_c   1.000
_cell.angle_alpha   90.00
_cell.angle_beta   90.00
_cell.angle_gamma   90.00
#
_symmetry.space_group_name_H-M   'P 1'
#
loop_
_entity.id
_entity.type
_entity.pdbx_description
1 polymer ?
#
loop_
_entity_poly.entity_id
_entity_poly.type
_entity_poly.pdbx_seq_one_letter_code
_entity_poly.pdbx_strand_id
1 'polypeptide(L)'
;MHLGLVLSLLTLSLIVNQSCKSVSKSEPSDVSAMGADADVETFAMLGGKRIDAAYHKVEAALATMPKEFKLDEALAVSNDLIELRDYLEIFVHIFPIKADEDQLIKIHEQLNKGIGLLSDFAKLHDADKIKAARPAILSFAGQMSGGDQKKEMSEYLESINRLHATRRSIPVLNATCWAKVDFIPRLSSPAEAELHDFMKALLRATRSEATEALKLEEITAVEQRTTFQSTRNKARHVLMLQSRFPDLVKNDEDLRKSLSTLKDLSTRYEAINDLFLERDLLLAEAKSSSILDRKIMKDWSETKAWQIGSGSF
;
A
#
# COMPACT_ATOMS: atom_id res chain seq x y z
N MET A 1 12.12 -5.88 -45.61
CA MET A 1 11.21 -4.95 -46.33
C MET A 1 9.87 -5.01 -45.59
N HIS A 2 9.55 -3.98 -44.80
CA HIS A 2 8.57 -2.92 -45.15
C HIS A 2 7.17 -3.47 -45.47
N LEU A 3 6.05 -2.91 -45.04
CA LEU A 3 5.62 -1.90 -44.07
C LEU A 3 4.09 -1.86 -44.28
N GLY A 4 3.28 -1.72 -43.23
CA GLY A 4 2.00 -0.98 -43.31
C GLY A 4 0.77 -1.59 -44.02
N LEU A 5 -0.33 -1.74 -43.26
CA LEU A 5 -1.72 -1.49 -43.68
C LEU A 5 -2.56 -1.47 -42.38
N VAL A 6 -3.02 -0.33 -41.81
CA VAL A 6 -4.00 0.68 -42.25
C VAL A 6 -5.46 0.25 -41.98
N LEU A 7 -6.14 1.07 -41.15
CA LEU A 7 -7.60 1.28 -40.94
C LEU A 7 -8.43 0.10 -40.35
N SER A 8 -9.36 0.30 -39.41
CA SER A 8 -10.55 1.15 -39.55
C SER A 8 -11.30 1.39 -38.23
N LEU A 9 -11.89 2.57 -38.12
CA LEU A 9 -12.80 3.08 -37.09
C LEU A 9 -14.24 2.52 -37.19
N LEU A 10 -14.95 2.60 -36.05
CA LEU A 10 -16.40 2.88 -35.89
C LEU A 10 -17.44 1.92 -36.53
N THR A 11 -18.19 1.20 -35.67
CA THR A 11 -19.67 1.32 -35.49
C THR A 11 -20.20 0.16 -34.63
N LEU A 12 -20.90 0.44 -33.53
CA LEU A 12 -22.35 0.20 -33.40
C LEU A 12 -22.86 0.70 -32.04
N SER A 13 -23.91 1.50 -32.10
CA SER A 13 -24.65 2.12 -30.99
C SER A 13 -25.93 1.34 -30.67
N LEU A 14 -26.49 1.63 -29.48
CA LEU A 14 -27.94 1.63 -29.15
C LEU A 14 -28.66 0.29 -28.89
N ILE A 15 -28.81 -0.06 -27.61
CA ILE A 15 -30.08 -0.38 -26.91
C ILE A 15 -29.82 0.06 -25.44
N VAL A 16 -30.48 1.05 -24.86
CA VAL A 16 -31.74 0.92 -24.10
C VAL A 16 -32.36 2.32 -23.97
N ASN A 17 -33.61 2.44 -24.44
CA ASN A 17 -34.47 3.59 -24.26
C ASN A 17 -35.54 3.24 -23.20
N GLN A 18 -35.80 4.22 -22.32
CA GLN A 18 -37.08 4.47 -21.63
C GLN A 18 -37.76 3.37 -20.80
N SER A 19 -37.75 3.59 -19.49
CA SER A 19 -39.00 3.65 -18.73
C SER A 19 -38.86 4.67 -17.61
N CYS A 20 -39.73 5.67 -17.65
CA CYS A 20 -39.84 6.75 -16.69
C CYS A 20 -41.32 6.89 -16.32
N LYS A 21 -41.58 7.25 -15.03
CA LYS A 21 -42.86 7.57 -14.36
C LYS A 21 -43.58 6.36 -13.75
N SER A 22 -43.99 6.36 -12.47
CA SER A 22 -44.53 7.48 -11.67
C SER A 22 -44.67 7.16 -10.16
N VAL A 23 -44.83 8.23 -9.35
CA VAL A 23 -45.44 8.33 -7.99
C VAL A 23 -44.53 7.88 -6.82
N SER A 24 -44.30 8.62 -5.72
CA SER A 24 -45.11 9.60 -4.98
C SER A 24 -44.27 10.77 -4.41
N LYS A 25 -44.90 11.93 -4.27
CA LYS A 25 -44.50 12.98 -3.34
C LYS A 25 -44.93 12.52 -1.93
N SER A 26 -43.99 12.37 -1.01
CA SER A 26 -44.27 12.41 0.43
C SER A 26 -43.56 13.61 1.01
N GLU A 27 -44.32 14.41 1.77
CA GLU A 27 -43.90 15.60 2.51
C GLU A 27 -42.69 15.32 3.42
N PRO A 28 -41.90 16.34 3.80
CA PRO A 28 -40.87 16.18 4.79
C PRO A 28 -41.55 15.97 6.15
N SER A 29 -41.67 14.72 6.57
CA SER A 29 -41.98 14.40 7.96
C SER A 29 -40.82 14.88 8.81
N ASP A 30 -41.12 15.82 9.71
CA ASP A 30 -40.30 16.16 10.87
C ASP A 30 -39.87 14.88 11.59
N VAL A 31 -38.67 14.40 11.27
CA VAL A 31 -37.96 13.44 12.12
C VAL A 31 -37.18 14.30 13.10
N SER A 32 -37.80 14.49 14.26
CA SER A 32 -37.16 14.90 15.50
C SER A 32 -35.73 14.40 15.56
N ALA A 33 -34.82 15.33 15.80
CA ALA A 33 -33.46 15.08 16.24
C ALA A 33 -33.46 14.10 17.42
N MET A 34 -33.30 12.80 17.13
CA MET A 34 -32.98 11.78 18.10
C MET A 34 -31.49 11.50 17.98
N GLY A 35 -30.73 12.11 18.91
CA GLY A 35 -29.38 11.72 19.32
C GLY A 35 -28.35 11.60 18.19
N ALA A 36 -27.76 12.72 17.78
CA ALA A 36 -26.42 12.66 17.20
C ALA A 36 -25.47 12.20 18.32
N ASP A 37 -25.13 10.91 18.36
CA ASP A 37 -24.02 10.40 19.16
C ASP A 37 -22.76 11.17 18.74
N ALA A 38 -22.31 12.06 19.62
CA ALA A 38 -21.19 12.97 19.39
C ALA A 38 -19.81 12.26 19.36
N ASP A 39 -19.77 10.93 19.42
CA ASP A 39 -18.54 10.15 19.64
C ASP A 39 -18.15 9.21 18.49
N VAL A 40 -18.84 9.25 17.33
CA VAL A 40 -18.48 8.37 16.20
C VAL A 40 -17.29 8.96 15.42
N GLU A 41 -16.10 8.37 15.59
CA GLU A 41 -14.90 8.73 14.83
C GLU A 41 -15.10 8.43 13.33
N THR A 42 -15.13 9.49 12.51
CA THR A 42 -15.29 9.37 11.05
C THR A 42 -13.99 8.96 10.36
N PHE A 43 -14.07 8.42 9.14
CA PHE A 43 -12.89 8.03 8.36
C PHE A 43 -11.87 9.17 8.19
N ALA A 44 -12.34 10.38 7.90
CA ALA A 44 -11.47 11.56 7.78
C ALA A 44 -10.81 11.94 9.12
N MET A 45 -11.57 11.91 10.22
CA MET A 45 -11.04 12.21 11.57
C MET A 45 -9.97 11.20 11.99
N LEU A 46 -10.23 9.90 11.81
CA LEU A 46 -9.26 8.85 12.09
C LEU A 46 -7.99 9.03 11.25
N GLY A 47 -8.14 9.32 9.95
CA GLY A 47 -7.02 9.56 9.04
C GLY A 47 -6.14 10.72 9.50
N GLY A 48 -6.73 11.88 9.77
CA GLY A 48 -6.00 13.05 10.26
C GLY A 48 -5.22 12.75 11.55
N LYS A 49 -5.88 12.12 12.53
CA LYS A 49 -5.27 11.74 13.81
C LYS A 49 -4.11 10.75 13.67
N ARG A 50 -4.25 9.72 12.83
CA ARG A 50 -3.21 8.69 12.63
C ARG A 50 -2.01 9.23 11.90
N ILE A 51 -2.22 10.02 10.86
CA ILE A 51 -1.13 10.63 10.08
C ILE A 51 -0.37 11.65 10.94
N ASP A 52 -1.06 12.52 11.67
CA ASP A 52 -0.46 13.52 12.56
C ASP A 52 0.43 12.86 13.63
N ALA A 53 -0.09 11.85 14.33
CA ALA A 53 0.66 11.10 15.33
C ALA A 53 1.89 10.39 14.73
N ALA A 54 1.74 9.74 13.57
CA ALA A 54 2.85 9.06 12.90
C ALA A 54 3.92 10.06 12.40
N TYR A 55 3.50 11.23 11.93
CA TYR A 55 4.41 12.28 11.48
C TYR A 55 5.26 12.81 12.63
N HIS A 56 4.64 13.19 13.75
CA HIS A 56 5.38 13.67 14.91
C HIS A 56 6.32 12.61 15.52
N LYS A 57 5.94 11.34 15.46
CA LYS A 57 6.81 10.22 15.85
C LYS A 57 8.07 10.16 14.97
N VAL A 58 7.90 10.21 13.65
CA VAL A 58 9.01 10.24 12.68
C VAL A 58 9.89 11.48 12.87
N GLU A 59 9.28 12.65 13.02
CA GLU A 59 9.98 13.92 13.24
C GLU A 59 10.87 13.85 14.48
N ALA A 60 10.33 13.39 15.61
CA ALA A 60 11.07 13.24 16.85
C ALA A 60 12.21 12.22 16.73
N ALA A 61 11.96 11.07 16.09
CA ALA A 61 12.97 10.03 15.89
C ALA A 61 14.13 10.52 15.01
N LEU A 62 13.84 11.23 13.92
CA LEU A 62 14.86 11.81 13.04
C LEU A 62 15.63 12.96 13.70
N ALA A 63 14.95 13.83 14.45
CA ALA A 63 15.58 14.95 15.14
C ALA A 63 16.56 14.52 16.23
N THR A 64 16.33 13.36 16.84
CA THR A 64 17.16 12.80 17.92
C THR A 64 18.19 11.78 17.43
N MET A 65 18.24 11.51 16.12
CA MET A 65 19.13 10.49 15.56
C MET A 65 20.62 10.86 15.80
N PRO A 66 21.39 10.02 16.51
CA PRO A 66 22.78 10.33 16.81
C PRO A 66 23.65 10.22 15.56
N LYS A 67 24.76 10.97 15.51
CA LYS A 67 25.70 10.93 14.36
C LYS A 67 26.26 9.54 14.08
N GLU A 68 26.44 8.75 15.12
CA GLU A 68 26.93 7.37 15.06
C GLU A 68 25.82 6.36 15.34
N PHE A 69 24.65 6.56 14.74
CA PHE A 69 23.52 5.65 14.92
C PHE A 69 23.86 4.21 14.57
N LYS A 70 23.21 3.30 15.28
CA LYS A 70 23.30 1.85 15.13
C LYS A 70 22.23 1.32 14.18
N LEU A 71 22.39 0.05 13.80
CA LEU A 71 21.48 -0.63 12.88
C LEU A 71 20.04 -0.69 13.41
N ASP A 72 19.86 -1.06 14.67
CA ASP A 72 18.56 -1.12 15.34
C ASP A 72 17.86 0.23 15.37
N GLU A 73 18.59 1.32 15.61
CA GLU A 73 18.07 2.69 15.55
C GLU A 73 17.62 3.07 14.13
N ALA A 74 18.43 2.75 13.11
CA ALA A 74 18.07 2.98 11.71
C ALA A 74 16.81 2.19 11.29
N LEU A 75 16.71 0.93 11.73
CA LEU A 75 15.54 0.08 11.48
C LEU A 75 14.28 0.60 12.18
N ALA A 76 14.41 1.09 13.42
CA ALA A 76 13.30 1.69 14.14
C ALA A 76 12.74 2.92 13.39
N VAL A 77 13.61 3.84 12.97
CA VAL A 77 13.22 5.00 12.16
C VAL A 77 12.61 4.59 10.81
N SER A 78 13.17 3.56 10.17
CA SER A 78 12.62 3.04 8.90
C SER A 78 11.20 2.52 9.08
N ASN A 79 10.93 1.80 10.17
CA ASN A 79 9.59 1.31 10.49
C ASN A 79 8.59 2.45 10.76
N ASP A 80 9.03 3.52 11.40
CA ASP A 80 8.20 4.70 11.65
C ASP A 80 7.88 5.45 10.35
N LEU A 81 8.86 5.58 9.44
CA LEU A 81 8.64 6.14 8.10
C LEU A 81 7.68 5.29 7.26
N ILE A 82 7.82 3.96 7.33
CA ILE A 82 6.91 3.01 6.68
C ILE A 82 5.49 3.20 7.23
N GLU A 83 5.33 3.29 8.56
CA GLU A 83 4.03 3.53 9.19
C GLU A 83 3.36 4.82 8.72
N LEU A 84 4.10 5.92 8.68
CA LEU A 84 3.59 7.19 8.16
C LEU A 84 3.17 7.07 6.69
N ARG A 85 4.02 6.47 5.84
CA ARG A 85 3.69 6.25 4.43
C ARG A 85 2.44 5.39 4.28
N ASP A 86 2.32 4.31 5.04
CA ASP A 86 1.16 3.41 5.00
C ASP A 86 -0.14 4.19 5.34
N TYR A 87 -0.12 5.04 6.37
CA TYR A 87 -1.29 5.88 6.69
C TYR A 87 -1.62 6.90 5.61
N LEU A 88 -0.61 7.56 5.00
CA LEU A 88 -0.84 8.46 3.88
C LEU A 88 -1.50 7.76 2.69
N GLU A 89 -1.14 6.51 2.43
CA GLU A 89 -1.74 5.73 1.36
C GLU A 89 -3.16 5.23 1.70
N ILE A 90 -3.37 4.70 2.91
CA ILE A 90 -4.69 4.22 3.38
C ILE A 90 -5.72 5.33 3.34
N PHE A 91 -5.32 6.52 3.78
CA PHE A 91 -6.20 7.69 3.87
C PHE A 91 -6.02 8.64 2.68
N VAL A 92 -5.50 8.19 1.53
CA VAL A 92 -5.24 9.05 0.37
C VAL A 92 -6.43 9.95 -0.02
N HIS A 93 -7.66 9.45 0.12
CA HIS A 93 -8.88 10.18 -0.24
C HIS A 93 -9.23 11.37 0.67
N ILE A 94 -8.56 11.55 1.81
CA ILE A 94 -8.81 12.70 2.69
C ILE A 94 -8.11 13.97 2.18
N PHE A 95 -7.18 13.82 1.23
CA PHE A 95 -6.31 14.90 0.79
C PHE A 95 -6.85 15.64 -0.44
N PRO A 96 -6.78 16.98 -0.49
CA PRO A 96 -7.24 17.74 -1.64
C PRO A 96 -6.29 17.63 -2.85
N ILE A 97 -6.82 17.64 -4.07
CA ILE A 97 -6.00 17.78 -5.29
C ILE A 97 -5.67 19.27 -5.48
N LYS A 98 -4.39 19.63 -5.56
CA LYS A 98 -3.94 20.95 -6.03
C LYS A 98 -3.54 20.84 -7.50
N ALA A 99 -3.84 21.87 -8.30
CA ALA A 99 -3.76 21.82 -9.76
C ALA A 99 -2.34 21.67 -10.33
N ASP A 100 -1.31 22.12 -9.61
CA ASP A 100 -0.01 22.38 -10.25
C ASP A 100 1.16 21.56 -9.66
N GLU A 101 1.07 21.12 -8.41
CA GLU A 101 2.03 20.19 -7.77
C GLU A 101 1.31 19.38 -6.67
N ASP A 102 1.21 18.05 -6.83
CA ASP A 102 0.60 17.22 -5.79
C ASP A 102 1.59 17.01 -4.64
N GLN A 103 1.39 17.81 -3.59
CA GLN A 103 2.18 17.76 -2.37
C GLN A 103 2.28 16.35 -1.77
N LEU A 104 1.25 15.53 -1.92
CA LEU A 104 1.25 14.16 -1.40
C LEU A 104 2.26 13.29 -2.13
N ILE A 105 2.42 13.47 -3.45
CA ILE A 105 3.42 12.74 -4.24
C ILE A 105 4.81 13.12 -3.74
N LYS A 106 5.09 14.42 -3.58
CA LYS A 106 6.40 14.90 -3.08
C LYS A 106 6.73 14.31 -1.71
N ILE A 107 5.78 14.36 -0.77
CA ILE A 107 5.93 13.76 0.56
C ILE A 107 6.19 12.26 0.43
N HIS A 108 5.42 11.56 -0.39
CA HIS A 108 5.54 10.12 -0.58
C HIS A 108 6.90 9.71 -1.18
N GLU A 109 7.38 10.44 -2.17
CA GLU A 109 8.71 10.26 -2.77
C GLU A 109 9.83 10.46 -1.74
N GLN A 110 9.73 11.49 -0.89
CA GLN A 110 10.68 11.71 0.19
C GLN A 110 10.67 10.58 1.23
N LEU A 111 9.49 10.09 1.61
CA LEU A 111 9.37 8.94 2.52
C LEU A 111 10.01 7.70 1.90
N ASN A 112 9.75 7.40 0.62
CA ASN A 112 10.37 6.27 -0.07
C ASN A 112 11.89 6.40 -0.16
N LYS A 113 12.40 7.61 -0.40
CA LYS A 113 13.86 7.88 -0.38
C LYS A 113 14.44 7.58 1.00
N GLY A 114 13.82 8.06 2.08
CA GLY A 114 14.24 7.79 3.46
C GLY A 114 14.23 6.29 3.80
N ILE A 115 13.13 5.61 3.48
CA ILE A 115 12.97 4.16 3.68
C ILE A 115 14.06 3.40 2.90
N GLY A 116 14.33 3.79 1.65
CA GLY A 116 15.39 3.20 0.82
C GLY A 116 16.77 3.36 1.45
N LEU A 117 17.15 4.57 1.85
CA LEU A 117 18.43 4.84 2.50
C LEU A 117 18.64 4.00 3.77
N LEU A 118 17.63 3.93 4.64
CA LEU A 118 17.72 3.17 5.89
C LEU A 118 17.69 1.65 5.66
N SER A 119 16.93 1.18 4.67
CA SER A 119 16.87 -0.23 4.30
C SER A 119 18.17 -0.71 3.65
N ASP A 120 18.82 0.13 2.85
CA ASP A 120 20.12 -0.19 2.26
C ASP A 120 21.24 -0.14 3.30
N PHE A 121 21.17 0.80 4.25
CA PHE A 121 22.05 0.80 5.41
C PHE A 121 21.97 -0.52 6.19
N ALA A 122 20.76 -1.09 6.32
CA ALA A 122 20.57 -2.34 7.03
C ALA A 122 21.21 -3.58 6.39
N LYS A 123 21.56 -3.49 5.11
CA LYS A 123 22.25 -4.56 4.37
C LYS A 123 23.78 -4.43 4.44
N LEU A 124 24.30 -3.37 5.06
CA LEU A 124 25.73 -3.13 5.16
C LEU A 124 26.33 -3.92 6.33
N HIS A 125 27.38 -4.68 6.05
CA HIS A 125 28.15 -5.42 7.05
C HIS A 125 29.59 -4.90 7.21
N ASP A 126 30.00 -3.99 6.33
CA ASP A 126 31.35 -3.43 6.27
C ASP A 126 31.42 -2.07 6.98
N ALA A 127 32.39 -1.89 7.86
CA ALA A 127 32.51 -0.69 8.70
C ALA A 127 32.75 0.59 7.89
N ASP A 128 33.51 0.51 6.80
CA ASP A 128 33.79 1.66 5.93
C ASP A 128 32.55 2.05 5.13
N LYS A 129 31.80 1.06 4.61
CA LYS A 129 30.51 1.30 3.94
C LYS A 129 29.48 1.91 4.88
N ILE A 130 29.40 1.44 6.13
CA ILE A 130 28.53 2.00 7.17
C ILE A 130 28.88 3.47 7.42
N LYS A 131 30.18 3.77 7.59
CA LYS A 131 30.66 5.14 7.79
C LYS A 131 30.34 6.05 6.59
N ALA A 132 30.45 5.54 5.37
CA ALA A 132 30.14 6.28 4.15
C ALA A 132 28.64 6.54 3.93
N ALA A 133 27.75 5.67 4.42
CA ALA A 133 26.30 5.80 4.26
C ALA A 133 25.67 6.81 5.24
N ARG A 134 26.22 6.94 6.45
CA ARG A 134 25.69 7.81 7.51
C ARG A 134 25.43 9.27 7.10
N PRO A 135 26.33 9.97 6.37
CA PRO A 135 26.10 11.36 5.97
C PRO A 135 24.83 11.57 5.14
N ALA A 136 24.50 10.64 4.24
CA ALA A 136 23.29 10.75 3.41
C ALA A 136 22.01 10.62 4.27
N ILE A 137 22.01 9.69 5.23
CA ILE A 137 20.89 9.48 6.17
C ILE A 137 20.74 10.68 7.10
N LEU A 138 21.83 11.20 7.66
CA LEU A 138 21.79 12.39 8.52
C LEU A 138 21.35 13.65 7.74
N SER A 139 21.76 13.78 6.48
CA SER A 139 21.27 14.85 5.61
C SER A 139 19.77 14.73 5.36
N PHE A 140 19.25 13.53 5.12
CA PHE A 140 17.82 13.29 4.99
C PHE A 140 17.08 13.60 6.30
N ALA A 141 17.60 13.14 7.44
CA ALA A 141 17.02 13.40 8.76
C ALA A 141 16.92 14.91 9.03
N GLY A 142 17.99 15.67 8.72
CA GLY A 142 18.00 17.12 8.86
C GLY A 142 17.02 17.84 7.91
N GLN A 143 16.81 17.32 6.70
CA GLN A 143 15.80 17.85 5.77
C GLN A 143 14.38 17.63 6.28
N MET A 144 14.06 16.42 6.73
CA MET A 144 12.72 16.04 7.20
C MET A 144 12.33 16.68 8.53
N SER A 145 13.28 16.84 9.45
CA SER A 145 13.08 17.50 10.75
C SER A 145 13.28 19.02 10.71
N GLY A 146 13.69 19.56 9.55
CA GLY A 146 13.92 20.99 9.34
C GLY A 146 12.62 21.79 9.25
N GLY A 147 12.73 23.11 9.48
CA GLY A 147 11.58 24.02 9.58
C GLY A 147 10.69 24.06 8.32
N ASP A 148 11.26 23.95 7.13
CA ASP A 148 10.51 24.06 5.88
C ASP A 148 9.65 22.81 5.61
N GLN A 149 10.23 21.60 5.72
CA GLN A 149 9.47 20.35 5.53
C GLN A 149 8.42 20.15 6.62
N LYS A 150 8.75 20.55 7.85
CA LYS A 150 7.82 20.58 8.97
C LYS A 150 6.63 21.48 8.69
N LYS A 151 6.89 22.70 8.22
CA LYS A 151 5.84 23.65 7.87
C LYS A 151 4.97 23.12 6.74
N GLU A 152 5.58 22.57 5.69
CA GLU A 152 4.88 22.03 4.53
C GLU A 152 3.95 20.86 4.90
N MET A 153 4.43 19.90 5.70
CA MET A 153 3.59 18.82 6.22
C MET A 153 2.49 19.36 7.14
N SER A 154 2.82 20.26 8.07
CA SER A 154 1.83 20.79 9.03
C SER A 154 0.71 21.55 8.32
N GLU A 155 1.04 22.43 7.36
CA GLU A 155 0.05 23.13 6.52
C GLU A 155 -0.81 22.15 5.72
N TYR A 156 -0.20 21.06 5.26
CA TYR A 156 -0.89 20.04 4.50
C TYR A 156 -1.86 19.22 5.38
N LEU A 157 -1.46 18.84 6.59
CA LEU A 157 -2.32 18.17 7.58
C LEU A 157 -3.44 19.10 8.08
N GLU A 158 -3.15 20.38 8.31
CA GLU A 158 -4.18 21.37 8.64
C GLU A 158 -5.22 21.52 7.52
N SER A 159 -4.82 21.35 6.26
CA SER A 159 -5.76 21.44 5.12
C SER A 159 -6.77 20.29 5.10
N ILE A 160 -6.42 19.11 5.62
CA ILE A 160 -7.32 17.96 5.79
C ILE A 160 -8.46 18.31 6.76
N ASN A 161 -8.13 19.02 7.84
CA ASN A 161 -9.10 19.41 8.87
C ASN A 161 -10.03 20.55 8.41
N ARG A 162 -9.69 21.28 7.35
CA ARG A 162 -10.42 22.47 6.88
C ARG A 162 -11.24 22.26 5.61
N LEU A 163 -11.00 21.20 4.83
CA LEU A 163 -11.64 21.01 3.53
C LEU A 163 -12.54 19.78 3.53
N HIS A 164 -13.72 19.92 2.91
CA HIS A 164 -14.51 18.79 2.42
C HIS A 164 -13.61 18.00 1.46
N ALA A 165 -13.18 16.84 1.93
CA ALA A 165 -12.15 16.09 1.25
C ALA A 165 -12.57 15.74 -0.18
N THR A 166 -11.69 16.11 -1.11
CA THR A 166 -11.95 16.09 -2.55
C THR A 166 -11.47 14.78 -3.14
N ARG A 167 -12.26 14.26 -4.08
CA ARG A 167 -12.06 12.96 -4.74
C ARG A 167 -10.67 12.87 -5.39
N ARG A 168 -9.76 12.09 -4.81
CA ARG A 168 -8.55 11.61 -5.49
C ARG A 168 -8.82 10.31 -6.24
N SER A 169 -8.23 10.16 -7.43
CA SER A 169 -8.06 8.84 -8.03
C SER A 169 -6.85 8.17 -7.39
N ILE A 170 -7.01 6.89 -7.06
CA ILE A 170 -6.07 6.06 -6.30
C ILE A 170 -4.68 5.79 -6.96
N PRO A 171 -4.45 5.89 -8.29
CA PRO A 171 -3.17 5.45 -8.87
C PRO A 171 -1.95 6.33 -8.52
N VAL A 172 -2.11 7.41 -7.75
CA VAL A 172 -1.14 8.50 -7.66
C VAL A 172 0.06 8.21 -6.74
N LEU A 173 -0.08 7.36 -5.71
CA LEU A 173 0.99 7.20 -4.70
C LEU A 173 1.75 5.88 -4.79
N ASN A 174 1.09 4.78 -5.15
CA ASN A 174 1.78 3.52 -5.38
C ASN A 174 0.97 2.63 -6.33
N ALA A 175 1.53 2.37 -7.51
CA ALA A 175 0.94 1.50 -8.52
C ALA A 175 0.68 0.06 -8.00
N THR A 176 1.34 -0.35 -6.92
CA THR A 176 1.37 -1.76 -6.49
C THR A 176 0.36 -2.15 -5.42
N CYS A 177 -0.26 -1.26 -4.66
CA CYS A 177 -1.21 -1.65 -3.59
C CYS A 177 -2.64 -1.23 -3.88
N TRP A 178 -2.82 0.05 -4.19
CA TRP A 178 -4.13 0.69 -4.16
C TRP A 178 -4.72 0.87 -5.55
N ALA A 179 -3.88 1.00 -6.58
CA ALA A 179 -4.27 1.42 -7.93
C ALA A 179 -5.33 0.56 -8.64
N LYS A 180 -5.55 -0.69 -8.19
CA LYS A 180 -6.56 -1.60 -8.76
C LYS A 180 -7.78 -1.83 -7.86
N VAL A 181 -7.84 -1.19 -6.69
CA VAL A 181 -8.98 -1.29 -5.79
C VAL A 181 -9.96 -0.19 -6.16
N ASP A 182 -11.09 -0.54 -6.77
CA ASP A 182 -12.18 0.40 -7.02
C ASP A 182 -13.01 0.61 -5.74
N PHE A 183 -12.41 1.30 -4.76
CA PHE A 183 -13.03 1.63 -3.49
C PHE A 183 -12.81 3.10 -3.16
N ILE A 184 -13.89 3.84 -2.93
CA ILE A 184 -13.84 5.23 -2.51
C ILE A 184 -14.56 5.33 -1.15
N PRO A 185 -13.85 5.66 -0.06
CA PRO A 185 -14.45 5.74 1.26
C PRO A 185 -15.41 6.93 1.35
N ARG A 186 -16.48 6.76 2.13
CA ARG A 186 -17.33 7.88 2.57
C ARG A 186 -16.66 8.55 3.76
N LEU A 187 -16.19 9.76 3.55
CA LEU A 187 -15.28 10.43 4.49
C LEU A 187 -15.94 10.83 5.81
N SER A 188 -17.26 11.04 5.79
CA SER A 188 -18.09 11.33 6.96
C SER A 188 -18.72 10.08 7.60
N SER A 189 -18.50 8.88 7.03
CA SER A 189 -19.00 7.63 7.59
C SER A 189 -18.11 7.13 8.73
N PRO A 190 -18.63 6.25 9.62
CA PRO A 190 -17.83 5.66 10.70
C PRO A 190 -16.57 5.00 10.16
N ALA A 191 -15.41 5.33 10.73
CA ALA A 191 -14.11 4.91 10.19
C ALA A 191 -13.97 3.38 10.14
N GLU A 192 -14.45 2.69 11.16
CA GLU A 192 -14.39 1.23 11.27
C GLU A 192 -15.12 0.56 10.09
N ALA A 193 -16.33 1.03 9.75
CA ALA A 193 -17.10 0.49 8.65
C ALA A 193 -16.40 0.70 7.29
N GLU A 194 -15.88 1.90 7.04
CA GLU A 194 -15.15 2.20 5.79
C GLU A 194 -13.85 1.41 5.67
N LEU A 195 -13.07 1.28 6.76
CA LEU A 195 -11.85 0.47 6.78
C LEU A 195 -12.14 -1.03 6.61
N HIS A 196 -13.25 -1.51 7.15
CA HIS A 196 -13.69 -2.88 6.98
C HIS A 196 -14.10 -3.19 5.52
N ASP A 197 -14.89 -2.32 4.90
CA ASP A 197 -15.25 -2.45 3.49
C ASP A 197 -14.02 -2.35 2.58
N PHE A 198 -13.08 -1.47 2.94
CA PHE A 198 -11.81 -1.34 2.26
C PHE A 198 -10.95 -2.60 2.34
N MET A 199 -10.83 -3.22 3.53
CA MET A 199 -10.15 -4.49 3.72
C MET A 199 -10.74 -5.59 2.82
N LYS A 200 -12.08 -5.65 2.73
CA LYS A 200 -12.78 -6.59 1.84
C LYS A 200 -12.48 -6.31 0.37
N ALA A 201 -12.41 -5.05 -0.04
CA ALA A 201 -12.06 -4.67 -1.40
C ALA A 201 -10.61 -5.07 -1.74
N LEU A 202 -9.66 -4.84 -0.83
CA LEU A 202 -8.27 -5.26 -0.96
C LEU A 202 -8.10 -6.77 -1.08
N LEU A 203 -8.81 -7.53 -0.24
CA LEU A 203 -8.77 -8.99 -0.29
C LEU A 203 -9.30 -9.52 -1.62
N ARG A 204 -10.41 -8.96 -2.14
CA ARG A 204 -10.94 -9.33 -3.45
C ARG A 204 -9.95 -9.03 -4.58
N ALA A 205 -9.33 -7.85 -4.57
CA ALA A 205 -8.32 -7.50 -5.57
C ALA A 205 -7.09 -8.42 -5.49
N THR A 206 -6.61 -8.71 -4.28
CA THR A 206 -5.45 -9.58 -4.05
C THR A 206 -5.75 -11.03 -4.45
N ARG A 207 -6.96 -11.54 -4.14
CA ARG A 207 -7.46 -12.84 -4.60
C ARG A 207 -7.43 -12.94 -6.12
N SER A 208 -7.93 -11.92 -6.81
CA SER A 208 -7.93 -11.87 -8.27
C SER A 208 -6.50 -11.97 -8.82
N GLU A 209 -5.54 -11.24 -8.26
CA GLU A 209 -4.15 -11.31 -8.72
C GLU A 209 -3.42 -12.58 -8.34
N ALA A 210 -3.74 -13.16 -7.19
CA ALA A 210 -3.24 -14.47 -6.80
C ALA A 210 -3.73 -15.56 -7.78
N THR A 211 -4.97 -15.43 -8.27
CA THR A 211 -5.53 -16.31 -9.29
C THR A 211 -4.82 -16.15 -10.63
N GLU A 212 -4.54 -14.91 -11.04
CA GLU A 212 -3.75 -14.65 -12.25
C GLU A 212 -2.31 -15.18 -12.11
N ALA A 213 -1.71 -15.03 -10.94
CA ALA A 213 -0.37 -15.56 -10.67
C ALA A 213 -0.31 -17.08 -10.83
N LEU A 214 -1.38 -17.84 -10.55
CA LEU A 214 -1.40 -19.30 -10.78
C LEU A 214 -1.12 -19.70 -12.23
N LYS A 215 -1.42 -18.82 -13.19
CA LYS A 215 -1.19 -19.04 -14.63
C LYS A 215 0.29 -18.94 -15.01
N LEU A 216 1.16 -18.50 -14.09
CA LEU A 216 2.60 -18.42 -14.33
C LEU A 216 3.21 -19.84 -14.37
N GLU A 217 3.75 -20.19 -15.53
CA GLU A 217 4.41 -21.48 -15.76
C GLU A 217 5.88 -21.44 -15.34
N GLU A 218 6.56 -20.30 -15.49
CA GLU A 218 8.00 -20.14 -15.26
C GLU A 218 8.29 -18.82 -14.52
N ILE A 219 8.17 -18.83 -13.20
CA ILE A 219 8.37 -17.63 -12.37
C ILE A 219 9.81 -17.13 -12.32
N THR A 220 10.77 -17.91 -12.83
CA THR A 220 12.18 -17.52 -12.98
C THR A 220 12.42 -16.53 -14.12
N ALA A 221 11.48 -16.42 -15.07
CA ALA A 221 11.54 -15.40 -16.12
C ALA A 221 11.26 -14.00 -15.55
N VAL A 222 12.00 -12.98 -16.01
CA VAL A 222 11.95 -11.60 -15.47
C VAL A 222 10.54 -11.02 -15.46
N GLU A 223 9.78 -11.19 -16.55
CA GLU A 223 8.42 -10.68 -16.68
C GLU A 223 7.47 -11.37 -15.68
N GLN A 224 7.57 -12.69 -15.54
CA GLN A 224 6.73 -13.47 -14.62
C GLN A 224 7.09 -13.19 -13.15
N ARG A 225 8.37 -12.99 -12.85
CA ARG A 225 8.86 -12.57 -11.53
C ARG A 225 8.25 -11.24 -11.11
N THR A 226 8.05 -10.31 -12.04
CA THR A 226 7.41 -9.02 -11.75
C THR A 226 5.96 -9.19 -11.31
N THR A 227 5.20 -10.06 -12.00
CA THR A 227 3.82 -10.39 -11.60
C THR A 227 3.78 -11.06 -10.23
N PHE A 228 4.63 -12.06 -9.99
CA PHE A 228 4.75 -12.71 -8.69
C PHE A 228 5.06 -11.72 -7.56
N GLN A 229 6.06 -10.84 -7.78
CA GLN A 229 6.48 -9.81 -6.84
C GLN A 229 5.34 -8.83 -6.52
N SER A 230 4.59 -8.40 -7.54
CA SER A 230 3.41 -7.55 -7.36
C SER A 230 2.36 -8.19 -6.46
N THR A 231 1.99 -9.45 -6.74
CA THR A 231 1.01 -10.18 -5.93
C THR A 231 1.48 -10.37 -4.49
N ARG A 232 2.77 -10.70 -4.27
CA ARG A 232 3.36 -10.80 -2.92
C ARG A 232 3.26 -9.48 -2.17
N ASN A 233 3.65 -8.38 -2.80
CA ASN A 233 3.61 -7.07 -2.16
C ASN A 233 2.20 -6.70 -1.74
N LYS A 234 1.18 -7.01 -2.55
CA LYS A 234 -0.23 -6.80 -2.17
C LYS A 234 -0.64 -7.64 -0.98
N ALA A 235 -0.34 -8.94 -0.98
CA ALA A 235 -0.65 -9.81 0.15
C ALA A 235 -0.06 -9.27 1.45
N ARG A 236 1.19 -8.80 1.43
CA ARG A 236 1.85 -8.16 2.57
C ARG A 236 1.16 -6.87 2.99
N HIS A 237 0.74 -6.03 2.06
CA HIS A 237 0.08 -4.77 2.39
C HIS A 237 -1.31 -4.95 3.01
N VAL A 238 -2.10 -5.91 2.55
CA VAL A 238 -3.40 -6.22 3.19
C VAL A 238 -3.19 -6.71 4.63
N LEU A 239 -2.21 -7.58 4.86
CA LEU A 239 -1.86 -8.05 6.21
C LEU A 239 -1.32 -6.91 7.10
N MET A 240 -0.66 -5.92 6.50
CA MET A 240 -0.22 -4.72 7.18
C MET A 240 -1.41 -3.84 7.57
N LEU A 241 -2.45 -3.70 6.76
CA LEU A 241 -3.68 -3.01 7.18
C LEU A 241 -4.30 -3.69 8.42
N GLN A 242 -4.31 -5.03 8.46
CA GLN A 242 -4.78 -5.77 9.63
C GLN A 242 -3.93 -5.49 10.87
N SER A 243 -2.61 -5.37 10.74
CA SER A 243 -1.75 -5.06 11.90
C SER A 243 -1.92 -3.63 12.40
N ARG A 244 -2.24 -2.66 11.52
CA ARG A 244 -2.54 -1.27 11.90
C ARG A 244 -3.90 -1.13 12.59
N PHE A 245 -4.87 -1.97 12.21
CA PHE A 245 -6.24 -1.94 12.73
C PHE A 245 -6.71 -3.36 13.10
N PRO A 246 -6.18 -3.94 14.20
CA PRO A 246 -6.44 -5.34 14.55
C PRO A 246 -7.91 -5.62 14.89
N ASP A 247 -8.63 -4.62 15.38
CA ASP A 247 -10.03 -4.77 15.78
C ASP A 247 -11.00 -4.94 14.59
N LEU A 248 -10.59 -4.57 13.37
CA LEU A 248 -11.45 -4.66 12.16
C LEU A 248 -11.98 -6.07 11.89
N VAL A 249 -11.27 -7.09 12.37
CA VAL A 249 -11.56 -8.50 12.07
C VAL A 249 -12.13 -9.24 13.27
N LYS A 250 -12.32 -8.55 14.41
CA LYS A 250 -12.70 -9.17 15.68
C LYS A 250 -14.10 -9.81 15.64
N ASN A 251 -14.99 -9.30 14.79
CA ASN A 251 -16.37 -9.77 14.69
C ASN A 251 -16.75 -10.40 13.34
N ASP A 252 -15.82 -10.49 12.38
CA ASP A 252 -16.07 -11.05 11.05
C ASP A 252 -15.22 -12.33 10.85
N GLU A 253 -15.85 -13.50 11.04
CA GLU A 253 -15.18 -14.81 10.95
C GLU A 253 -14.69 -15.13 9.53
N ASP A 254 -15.48 -14.78 8.52
CA ASP A 254 -15.11 -14.98 7.12
C ASP A 254 -13.88 -14.15 6.77
N LEU A 255 -13.86 -12.89 7.20
CA LEU A 255 -12.72 -11.99 7.02
C LEU A 255 -11.46 -12.54 7.72
N ARG A 256 -11.58 -13.03 8.95
CA ARG A 256 -10.45 -13.70 9.65
C ARG A 256 -9.94 -14.90 8.88
N LYS A 257 -10.84 -15.74 8.36
CA LYS A 257 -10.46 -16.92 7.58
C LYS A 257 -9.74 -16.51 6.30
N SER A 258 -10.25 -15.52 5.57
CA SER A 258 -9.58 -14.98 4.38
C SER A 258 -8.19 -14.42 4.70
N LEU A 259 -8.03 -13.68 5.79
CA LEU A 259 -6.72 -13.16 6.21
C LEU A 259 -5.76 -14.25 6.67
N SER A 260 -6.26 -15.31 7.31
CA SER A 260 -5.45 -16.49 7.65
C SER A 260 -4.91 -17.14 6.38
N THR A 261 -5.77 -17.37 5.37
CA THR A 261 -5.33 -17.87 4.06
C THR A 261 -4.32 -16.90 3.42
N LEU A 262 -4.51 -15.57 3.57
CA LEU A 262 -3.56 -14.57 3.03
C LEU A 262 -2.20 -14.68 3.67
N LYS A 263 -2.18 -14.89 4.98
CA LYS A 263 -0.95 -15.05 5.75
C LYS A 263 -0.18 -16.29 5.30
N ASP A 264 -0.87 -17.40 5.08
CA ASP A 264 -0.26 -18.62 4.56
C ASP A 264 0.30 -18.41 3.15
N LEU A 265 -0.46 -17.75 2.27
CA LEU A 265 -0.01 -17.38 0.93
C LEU A 265 1.23 -16.49 0.98
N SER A 266 1.20 -15.43 1.79
CA SER A 266 2.30 -14.49 1.96
C SER A 266 3.55 -15.19 2.49
N THR A 267 3.41 -16.14 3.42
CA THR A 267 4.53 -16.92 3.98
C THR A 267 5.18 -17.79 2.90
N ARG A 268 4.38 -18.48 2.08
CA ARG A 268 4.87 -19.28 0.96
C ARG A 268 5.58 -18.42 -0.09
N TYR A 269 5.02 -17.25 -0.42
CA TYR A 269 5.63 -16.33 -1.35
C TYR A 269 6.93 -15.73 -0.81
N GLU A 270 7.04 -15.49 0.50
CA GLU A 270 8.28 -15.03 1.11
C GLU A 270 9.37 -16.09 1.01
N ALA A 271 9.06 -17.36 1.29
CA ALA A 271 10.02 -18.46 1.15
C ALA A 271 10.58 -18.57 -0.29
N ILE A 272 9.72 -18.41 -1.30
CA ILE A 272 10.16 -18.38 -2.71
C ILE A 272 10.99 -17.12 -3.00
N ASN A 273 10.62 -15.96 -2.44
CA ASN A 273 11.38 -14.73 -2.59
C ASN A 273 12.78 -14.82 -2.01
N ASP A 274 12.95 -15.47 -0.86
CA ASP A 274 14.28 -15.66 -0.27
C ASP A 274 15.21 -16.45 -1.20
N LEU A 275 14.66 -17.44 -1.92
CA LEU A 275 15.41 -18.17 -2.96
C LEU A 275 15.77 -17.28 -4.16
N PHE A 276 14.87 -16.36 -4.56
CA PHE A 276 15.19 -15.39 -5.61
C PHE A 276 16.32 -14.45 -5.17
N LEU A 277 16.32 -13.98 -3.92
CA LEU A 277 17.37 -13.12 -3.40
C LEU A 277 18.71 -13.87 -3.34
N GLU A 278 18.72 -15.11 -2.84
CA GLU A 278 19.91 -15.97 -2.82
C GLU A 278 20.44 -16.20 -4.24
N ARG A 279 19.54 -16.44 -5.20
CA ARG A 279 19.87 -16.60 -6.62
C ARG A 279 20.53 -15.36 -7.20
N ASP A 280 19.96 -14.19 -6.96
CA ASP A 280 20.49 -12.94 -7.49
C ASP A 280 21.89 -12.64 -6.92
N LEU A 281 22.14 -12.97 -5.65
CA LEU A 281 23.47 -12.88 -5.03
C LEU A 281 24.47 -13.82 -5.70
N LEU A 282 24.11 -15.09 -5.94
CA LEU A 282 25.00 -16.02 -6.65
C LEU A 282 25.32 -15.56 -8.08
N LEU A 283 24.33 -15.06 -8.80
CA LEU A 283 24.51 -14.55 -10.17
C LEU A 283 25.42 -13.31 -10.19
N ALA A 284 25.29 -12.42 -9.20
CA ALA A 284 26.18 -11.26 -9.04
C ALA A 284 27.64 -11.68 -8.80
N GLU A 285 27.87 -12.84 -8.19
CA GLU A 285 29.20 -13.46 -8.01
C GLU A 285 29.63 -14.33 -9.20
N ALA A 286 28.91 -14.28 -10.33
CA ALA A 286 29.12 -15.12 -11.52
C ALA A 286 29.11 -16.63 -11.24
N LYS A 287 28.35 -17.06 -10.22
CA LYS A 287 28.16 -18.47 -9.86
C LYS A 287 26.90 -19.05 -10.51
N SER A 288 26.87 -20.39 -10.64
CA SER A 288 25.73 -21.12 -11.18
C SER A 288 24.52 -21.08 -10.24
N SER A 289 23.32 -20.84 -10.78
CA SER A 289 22.05 -20.79 -10.05
C SER A 289 21.16 -22.03 -10.24
N SER A 290 21.60 -23.04 -11.00
CA SER A 290 20.71 -24.12 -11.49
C SER A 290 20.02 -24.95 -10.40
N ILE A 291 20.61 -25.03 -9.21
CA ILE A 291 20.01 -25.68 -8.03
C ILE A 291 18.87 -24.81 -7.48
N LEU A 292 19.09 -23.50 -7.36
CA LEU A 292 18.09 -22.55 -6.89
C LEU A 292 16.94 -22.43 -7.88
N ASP A 293 17.21 -22.39 -9.19
CA ASP A 293 16.16 -22.34 -10.22
C ASP A 293 15.21 -23.55 -10.09
N ARG A 294 15.75 -24.75 -9.91
CA ARG A 294 14.93 -25.96 -9.66
C ARG A 294 14.16 -25.90 -8.35
N LYS A 295 14.76 -25.35 -7.28
CA LYS A 295 14.10 -25.22 -5.97
C LYS A 295 12.96 -24.20 -6.03
N ILE A 296 13.18 -23.05 -6.66
CA ILE A 296 12.15 -22.03 -6.92
C ILE A 296 10.97 -22.64 -7.67
N MET A 297 11.22 -23.36 -8.77
CA MET A 297 10.17 -23.99 -9.57
C MET A 297 9.41 -25.08 -8.81
N LYS A 298 10.10 -25.85 -7.96
CA LYS A 298 9.48 -26.84 -7.07
C LYS A 298 8.56 -26.17 -6.05
N ASP A 299 9.07 -25.20 -5.29
CA ASP A 299 8.33 -24.50 -4.24
C ASP A 299 7.15 -23.71 -4.82
N TRP A 300 7.31 -23.18 -6.04
CA TRP A 300 6.21 -22.58 -6.80
C TRP A 300 5.12 -23.59 -7.16
N SER A 301 5.50 -24.77 -7.66
CA SER A 301 4.54 -25.83 -7.99
C SER A 301 3.77 -26.32 -6.76
N GLU A 302 4.45 -26.49 -5.64
CA GLU A 302 3.83 -26.84 -4.35
C GLU A 302 2.89 -25.73 -3.86
N THR A 303 3.27 -24.47 -4.03
CA THR A 303 2.43 -23.32 -3.69
C THR A 303 1.18 -23.26 -4.56
N LYS A 304 1.30 -23.50 -5.88
CA LYS A 304 0.14 -23.60 -6.78
C LYS A 304 -0.80 -24.73 -6.37
N ALA A 305 -0.26 -25.92 -6.10
CA ALA A 305 -1.05 -27.06 -5.67
C ALA A 305 -1.80 -26.77 -4.35
N TRP A 306 -1.13 -26.13 -3.40
CA TRP A 306 -1.76 -25.67 -2.17
C TRP A 306 -2.88 -24.66 -2.44
N GLN A 307 -2.64 -23.62 -3.23
CA GLN A 307 -3.65 -22.59 -3.55
C GLN A 307 -4.91 -23.21 -4.19
N ILE A 308 -4.72 -24.13 -5.14
CA ILE A 308 -5.82 -24.88 -5.77
C ILE A 308 -6.56 -25.74 -4.74
N GLY A 309 -5.83 -26.50 -3.92
CA GLY A 309 -6.39 -27.42 -2.91
C GLY A 309 -7.09 -26.70 -1.75
N SER A 310 -6.67 -25.49 -1.40
CA SER A 310 -7.32 -24.64 -0.39
C SER A 310 -8.66 -24.06 -0.83
N GLY A 311 -9.16 -24.45 -2.02
CA GLY A 311 -10.45 -24.00 -2.56
C GLY A 311 -10.36 -22.67 -3.30
N SER A 312 -9.15 -22.27 -3.71
CA SER A 312 -8.77 -20.92 -4.07
C SER A 312 -9.04 -19.95 -2.91
N PHE A 313 -8.09 -19.06 -2.68
CA PHE A 313 -8.37 -17.76 -2.07
C PHE A 313 -9.72 -17.24 -2.54
#